data_AF-A0A957G6U4-F1
#
_entry.id   AF-A0A957G6U4-F1
#
_cell.length_a   1.000
_cell.length_b   1.000
_cell.length_c   1.000
_cell.angle_alpha   90.00
_cell.angle_beta   90.00
_cell.angle_gamma   90.00
#
_symmetry.space_group_name_H-M   'P 1'
#
loop_
_entity.id
_entity.type
_entity.pdbx_description
1 polymer ?
#
loop_
_entity_poly.entity_id
_entity_poly.type
_entity_poly.pdbx_seq_one_letter_code
_entity_poly.pdbx_strand_id
1 'polypeptide(L)'
;MSQRRQSPNREARIPISVVLMTSGLIILLAVVAIYLLTPIGPPGLPDLIPLAVIPTRPPADPTPAGAPPADTPLLPETPNDLANLPSEASAANAPRLYGGGGPGQPIRLVIPSLSVDAPVVGVGLEEVSVGEQRFYRWQVPPSYAAGWHNTSAPLGQPGNTVLNGHHNVYGEVFRDLVNLAIGDEIVLYDENGSHSYRVGEQHILLERGQPLEVRLANAHWMDPTNDERITLITCWPYTDNSHRVIIVAYPTPAGG
;
A
#
# COMPACT_ATOMS: atom_id res chain seq x y z
N MET A 1 32.65 -88.43 15.59
CA MET A 1 32.65 -87.22 14.74
C MET A 1 31.25 -87.04 14.17
N SER A 2 30.49 -86.05 14.64
CA SER A 2 29.14 -85.75 14.12
C SER A 2 28.97 -84.23 14.08
N GLN A 3 29.00 -83.66 12.87
CA GLN A 3 28.83 -82.22 12.67
C GLN A 3 27.34 -81.85 12.70
N ARG A 4 26.97 -81.00 13.65
CA ARG A 4 25.66 -80.34 13.74
C ARG A 4 25.58 -79.27 12.64
N ARG A 5 24.76 -79.49 11.62
CA ARG A 5 24.39 -78.45 10.65
C ARG A 5 23.58 -77.36 11.36
N GLN A 6 24.09 -76.14 11.38
CA GLN A 6 23.34 -74.95 11.78
C GLN A 6 22.42 -74.53 10.63
N SER A 7 21.13 -74.37 10.92
CA SER A 7 20.13 -73.83 10.00
C SER A 7 20.35 -72.31 9.85
N PRO A 8 20.37 -71.75 8.63
CA PRO A 8 20.55 -70.30 8.45
C PRO A 8 19.31 -69.54 8.93
N ASN A 9 19.52 -68.51 9.76
CA ASN A 9 18.49 -67.56 10.19
C ASN A 9 17.83 -66.91 8.96
N ARG A 10 16.52 -67.10 8.83
CA ARG A 10 15.69 -66.46 7.79
C ARG A 10 15.46 -65.01 8.19
N GLU A 11 16.32 -64.10 7.74
CA GLU A 11 16.07 -62.65 7.86
C GLU A 11 14.80 -62.30 7.08
N ALA A 12 13.75 -61.88 7.79
CA ALA A 12 12.52 -61.39 7.18
C ALA A 12 12.79 -60.01 6.56
N ARG A 13 12.95 -59.97 5.24
CA ARG A 13 13.09 -58.71 4.49
C ARG A 13 11.71 -58.07 4.35
N ILE A 14 11.44 -57.08 5.18
CA ILE A 14 10.21 -56.28 5.09
C ILE A 14 10.37 -55.32 3.90
N PRO A 15 9.44 -55.32 2.92
CA PRO A 15 9.53 -54.40 1.79
C PRO A 15 9.41 -52.95 2.26
N ILE A 16 10.22 -52.06 1.70
CA ILE A 16 10.29 -50.63 2.05
C ILE A 16 8.90 -49.96 1.95
N SER A 17 8.03 -50.41 1.04
CA SER A 17 6.66 -49.91 0.92
C SER A 17 5.81 -50.12 2.18
N VAL A 18 5.99 -51.23 2.90
CA VAL A 18 5.28 -51.51 4.16
C VAL A 18 5.82 -50.63 5.28
N VAL A 19 7.13 -50.37 5.31
CA VAL A 19 7.73 -49.45 6.27
C VAL A 19 7.22 -48.03 6.04
N LEU A 20 7.18 -47.55 4.79
CA LEU A 20 6.70 -46.21 4.46
C LEU A 20 5.20 -46.02 4.74
N MET A 21 4.36 -47.03 4.43
CA MET A 21 2.93 -46.98 4.73
C MET A 21 2.66 -46.93 6.24
N THR A 22 3.35 -47.76 7.01
CA THR A 22 3.18 -47.79 8.47
C THR A 22 3.69 -46.52 9.14
N SER A 23 4.84 -45.99 8.71
CA SER A 23 5.34 -44.70 9.22
C SER A 23 4.43 -43.53 8.86
N GLY A 24 3.89 -43.50 7.64
CA GLY A 24 2.96 -42.45 7.20
C GLY A 24 1.66 -42.45 8.02
N LEU A 25 1.10 -43.62 8.30
CA LEU A 25 -0.10 -43.75 9.12
C LEU A 25 0.16 -43.30 10.58
N ILE A 26 1.31 -43.65 11.15
CA ILE A 26 1.68 -43.22 12.51
C ILE A 26 1.83 -41.69 12.58
N ILE A 27 2.47 -41.07 11.59
CA ILE A 27 2.63 -39.60 11.53
C ILE A 27 1.27 -38.93 11.39
N LEU A 28 0.40 -39.44 10.52
CA LEU A 28 -0.94 -38.87 10.34
C LEU A 28 -1.76 -38.93 11.64
N LEU A 29 -1.75 -40.08 12.32
CA LEU A 29 -2.45 -40.23 13.59
C LEU A 29 -1.88 -39.32 14.69
N ALA A 30 -0.56 -39.10 14.72
CA ALA A 30 0.07 -38.18 15.65
C ALA A 30 -0.34 -36.72 15.38
N VAL A 31 -0.39 -36.27 14.12
CA VAL A 31 -0.83 -34.91 13.75
C VAL A 31 -2.30 -34.69 14.11
N VAL A 32 -3.16 -35.67 13.83
CA VAL A 32 -4.59 -35.61 14.19
C VAL A 32 -4.77 -35.57 15.71
N ALA A 33 -4.02 -36.38 16.47
CA ALA A 33 -4.06 -36.35 17.92
C ALA A 33 -3.62 -35.00 18.48
N ILE A 34 -2.55 -34.40 17.94
CA ILE A 34 -2.10 -33.05 18.32
C ILE A 34 -3.21 -32.03 18.06
N TYR A 35 -3.82 -32.06 16.87
CA TYR A 35 -4.89 -31.13 16.50
C TYR A 35 -6.13 -31.26 17.40
N LEU A 36 -6.48 -32.48 17.81
CA LEU A 36 -7.61 -32.74 18.71
C LEU A 36 -7.30 -32.42 20.19
N LEU A 37 -6.02 -32.43 20.59
CA LEU A 37 -5.58 -32.19 21.96
C LEU A 37 -5.12 -30.74 22.20
N THR A 38 -4.92 -29.93 21.15
CA THR A 38 -4.63 -28.50 21.29
C THR A 38 -5.93 -27.70 21.30
N PRO A 39 -6.38 -27.17 22.45
CA PRO A 39 -7.50 -26.24 22.47
C PRO A 39 -7.08 -24.95 21.75
N ILE A 40 -7.61 -24.72 20.53
CA ILE A 40 -7.56 -23.41 19.88
C ILE A 40 -8.59 -22.54 20.60
N GLY A 41 -8.21 -22.01 21.76
CA GLY A 41 -8.96 -20.95 22.41
C GLY A 41 -8.86 -19.67 21.57
N PRO A 42 -9.90 -18.80 21.58
CA PRO A 42 -9.74 -17.46 21.02
C PRO A 42 -8.55 -16.76 21.71
N PRO A 43 -7.79 -15.92 20.99
CA PRO A 43 -6.71 -15.16 21.60
C PRO A 43 -7.26 -14.40 22.81
N GLY A 44 -6.76 -14.73 24.00
CA GLY A 44 -7.11 -14.03 25.22
C GLY A 44 -6.75 -12.56 25.06
N LEU A 45 -7.74 -11.69 25.29
CA LEU A 45 -7.49 -10.26 25.43
C LEU A 45 -6.42 -10.08 26.53
N PRO A 46 -5.38 -9.26 26.33
CA PRO A 46 -4.42 -8.98 27.37
C PRO A 46 -5.13 -8.38 28.58
N ASP A 47 -4.79 -8.86 29.78
CA ASP A 47 -5.26 -8.31 31.05
C ASP A 47 -5.07 -6.78 31.04
N LEU A 48 -6.19 -6.06 31.11
CA LEU A 48 -6.19 -4.63 31.26
C LEU A 48 -5.57 -4.29 32.61
N ILE A 49 -4.36 -3.72 32.57
CA ILE A 49 -3.72 -3.04 33.68
C ILE A 49 -4.74 -2.04 34.26
N PRO A 50 -5.01 -2.01 35.57
CA PRO A 50 -5.85 -0.96 36.14
C PRO A 50 -5.15 0.39 35.91
N LEU A 51 -5.71 1.20 35.00
CA LEU A 51 -5.30 2.58 34.81
C LEU A 51 -5.36 3.32 36.15
N ALA A 52 -4.25 3.92 36.54
CA ALA A 52 -4.23 4.92 37.59
C ALA A 52 -5.25 6.02 37.25
N VAL A 53 -6.21 6.24 38.16
CA VAL A 53 -7.19 7.31 38.07
C VAL A 53 -6.44 8.64 38.19
N ILE A 54 -6.20 9.28 37.06
CA ILE A 54 -5.86 10.71 37.02
C ILE A 54 -7.15 11.47 37.32
N PRO A 55 -7.18 12.42 38.28
CA PRO A 55 -8.37 13.22 38.53
C PRO A 55 -8.65 14.09 37.29
N THR A 56 -9.66 13.72 36.52
CA THR A 56 -10.17 14.50 35.39
C THR A 56 -10.90 15.73 35.92
N ARG A 57 -10.36 16.91 35.58
CA ARG A 57 -11.09 18.17 35.58
C ARG A 57 -12.41 17.99 34.80
N PRO A 58 -13.55 18.54 35.26
CA PRO A 58 -14.81 18.43 34.51
C PRO A 58 -14.65 19.02 33.10
N PRO A 59 -15.20 18.37 32.05
CA PRO A 59 -15.23 18.96 30.73
C PRO A 59 -16.13 20.20 30.76
N ALA A 60 -15.64 21.29 30.19
CA ALA A 60 -16.49 22.41 29.82
C ALA A 60 -17.47 21.91 28.74
N ASP A 61 -18.76 22.22 28.89
CA ASP A 61 -19.79 21.89 27.92
C ASP A 61 -19.39 22.34 26.50
N PRO A 62 -19.50 21.48 25.48
CA PRO A 62 -19.46 21.96 24.11
C PRO A 62 -20.78 22.68 23.82
N THR A 63 -20.69 24.00 23.69
CA THR A 63 -21.70 24.83 23.02
C THR A 63 -22.12 24.16 21.70
N PRO A 64 -23.43 24.10 21.37
CA PRO A 64 -23.87 23.56 20.08
C PRO A 64 -23.34 24.47 18.95
N ALA A 65 -22.30 24.01 18.24
CA ALA A 65 -21.91 24.61 16.97
C ALA A 65 -22.97 24.23 15.94
N GLY A 66 -23.67 25.23 15.40
CA GLY A 66 -24.71 25.06 14.39
C GLY A 66 -24.22 24.28 13.17
N ALA A 67 -25.13 23.51 12.59
CA ALA A 67 -24.92 22.80 11.34
C ALA A 67 -24.37 23.75 10.25
N PRO A 68 -23.31 23.37 9.51
CA PRO A 68 -22.87 24.15 8.37
C PRO A 68 -23.88 24.05 7.22
N PRO A 69 -24.01 25.08 6.37
CA PRO A 69 -24.98 25.08 5.28
C PRO A 69 -24.70 23.96 4.29
N ALA A 70 -25.75 23.23 3.94
CA ALA A 70 -25.75 22.19 2.92
C ALA A 70 -25.64 22.82 1.53
N ASP A 71 -24.44 23.24 1.12
CA ASP A 71 -24.12 23.67 -0.25
C ASP A 71 -22.59 23.66 -0.54
N THR A 72 -21.84 22.75 0.10
CA THR A 72 -20.40 22.62 -0.17
C THR A 72 -20.15 21.65 -1.35
N PRO A 73 -19.40 22.06 -2.40
CA PRO A 73 -19.23 21.30 -3.65
C PRO A 73 -18.60 19.90 -3.46
N LEU A 74 -19.15 18.87 -4.13
CA LEU A 74 -18.60 17.50 -4.18
C LEU A 74 -17.34 17.42 -5.04
N LEU A 75 -16.16 17.09 -4.50
CA LEU A 75 -15.00 16.72 -5.34
C LEU A 75 -15.50 15.71 -6.39
N PRO A 76 -15.27 15.91 -7.70
CA PRO A 76 -15.75 14.98 -8.71
C PRO A 76 -15.27 13.57 -8.37
N GLU A 77 -16.17 12.58 -8.55
CA GLU A 77 -15.75 11.20 -8.66
C GLU A 77 -14.64 11.13 -9.71
N THR A 78 -13.55 10.41 -9.44
CA THR A 78 -12.62 10.08 -10.52
C THR A 78 -13.39 9.14 -11.44
N PRO A 79 -13.67 9.51 -12.72
CA PRO A 79 -14.50 8.69 -13.57
C PRO A 79 -13.92 7.27 -13.69
N ASN A 80 -14.76 6.26 -13.49
CA ASN A 80 -14.36 4.85 -13.62
C ASN A 80 -14.37 4.36 -15.06
N ASP A 81 -14.32 5.28 -16.02
CA ASP A 81 -14.66 4.99 -17.40
C ASP A 81 -13.46 4.40 -18.14
N LEU A 82 -13.25 3.10 -17.91
CA LEU A 82 -12.56 2.24 -18.88
C LEU A 82 -13.26 2.29 -20.26
N ALA A 83 -14.55 2.66 -20.30
CA ALA A 83 -15.40 2.66 -21.49
C ALA A 83 -15.49 4.01 -22.24
N ASN A 84 -15.12 5.15 -21.62
CA ASN A 84 -15.11 6.47 -22.26
C ASN A 84 -13.71 7.11 -22.27
N LEU A 85 -12.65 6.30 -22.40
CA LEU A 85 -11.36 6.84 -22.77
C LEU A 85 -11.49 7.44 -24.18
N PRO A 86 -11.21 8.74 -24.41
CA PRO A 86 -11.01 9.22 -25.76
C PRO A 86 -9.87 8.38 -26.36
N SER A 87 -10.17 7.62 -27.42
CA SER A 87 -9.17 6.93 -28.23
C SER A 87 -8.15 7.89 -28.86
N GLU A 88 -8.37 9.21 -28.71
CA GLU A 88 -7.53 10.29 -29.17
C GLU A 88 -7.44 11.40 -28.11
N ALA A 89 -7.02 11.07 -26.88
CA ALA A 89 -6.46 12.10 -26.00
C ALA A 89 -5.15 12.60 -26.62
N SER A 90 -5.25 13.53 -27.57
CA SER A 90 -4.12 14.12 -28.26
C SER A 90 -3.19 14.78 -27.25
N ALA A 91 -1.94 14.31 -27.21
CA ALA A 91 -0.84 14.83 -26.39
C ALA A 91 -0.56 16.34 -26.58
N ALA A 92 -1.27 17.03 -27.47
CA ALA A 92 -1.12 18.43 -27.79
C ALA A 92 -1.77 19.41 -26.80
N ASN A 93 -2.74 18.96 -25.97
CA ASN A 93 -3.50 19.85 -25.08
C ASN A 93 -3.16 19.72 -23.58
N ALA A 94 -2.16 18.91 -23.21
CA ALA A 94 -1.68 18.87 -21.83
C ALA A 94 -0.90 20.16 -21.50
N PRO A 95 -1.17 20.84 -20.36
CA PRO A 95 -0.27 21.88 -19.86
C PRO A 95 1.12 21.28 -19.71
N ARG A 96 2.06 21.67 -20.56
CA ARG A 96 3.44 21.18 -20.47
C ARG A 96 4.12 21.85 -19.30
N LEU A 97 4.16 21.15 -18.17
CA LEU A 97 5.25 21.24 -17.21
C LEU A 97 5.98 19.90 -17.17
N TYR A 98 6.54 19.47 -18.30
CA TYR A 98 7.65 18.52 -18.29
C TYR A 98 8.95 19.29 -18.03
N GLY A 99 9.02 19.97 -16.89
CA GLY A 99 10.26 20.48 -16.33
C GLY A 99 10.70 19.49 -15.26
N GLY A 100 11.70 18.66 -15.56
CA GLY A 100 12.27 17.70 -14.63
C GLY A 100 13.78 17.82 -14.65
N GLY A 101 14.37 18.14 -13.50
CA GLY A 101 15.82 18.17 -13.33
C GLY A 101 16.29 19.30 -12.44
N GLY A 102 15.95 19.23 -11.15
CA GLY A 102 16.54 20.09 -10.14
C GLY A 102 16.84 19.28 -8.87
N PRO A 103 17.73 19.78 -7.99
CA PRO A 103 18.00 19.14 -6.70
C PRO A 103 16.71 18.84 -5.93
N GLY A 104 16.53 17.59 -5.47
CA GLY A 104 15.35 17.14 -4.74
C GLY A 104 14.11 16.88 -5.60
N GLN A 105 14.13 17.14 -6.91
CA GLN A 105 13.03 16.76 -7.79
C GLN A 105 13.16 15.28 -8.20
N PRO A 106 12.19 14.41 -7.88
CA PRO A 106 12.26 13.01 -8.27
C PRO A 106 12.13 12.86 -9.79
N ILE A 107 13.03 12.06 -10.38
CA ILE A 107 13.07 11.75 -11.82
C ILE A 107 12.90 10.26 -12.12
N ARG A 108 13.09 9.38 -11.12
CA ARG A 108 12.91 7.93 -11.27
C ARG A 108 12.48 7.30 -9.95
N LEU A 109 11.64 6.28 -10.04
CA LEU A 109 11.14 5.47 -8.94
C LEU A 109 11.45 4.00 -9.19
N VAL A 110 12.00 3.33 -8.18
CA VAL A 110 12.25 1.90 -8.17
C VAL A 110 11.61 1.27 -6.95
N ILE A 111 10.83 0.22 -7.14
CA ILE A 111 10.23 -0.60 -6.07
C ILE A 111 10.58 -2.07 -6.35
N PRO A 112 11.65 -2.61 -5.77
CA PRO A 112 12.18 -3.92 -6.15
C PRO A 112 11.19 -5.08 -5.94
N SER A 113 10.46 -5.09 -4.82
CA SER A 113 9.50 -6.18 -4.51
C SER A 113 8.34 -6.26 -5.49
N LEU A 114 8.04 -5.17 -6.19
CA LEU A 114 7.00 -5.09 -7.22
C LEU A 114 7.53 -5.05 -8.65
N SER A 115 8.86 -5.14 -8.85
CA SER A 115 9.51 -4.98 -10.15
C SER A 115 9.14 -3.66 -10.87
N VAL A 116 8.93 -2.58 -10.11
CA VAL A 116 8.70 -1.24 -10.68
C VAL A 116 10.05 -0.56 -10.89
N ASP A 117 10.25 -0.06 -12.10
CA ASP A 117 11.35 0.83 -12.47
C ASP A 117 10.82 1.82 -13.51
N ALA A 118 10.48 3.03 -13.06
CA ALA A 118 9.67 3.95 -13.84
C ALA A 118 10.19 5.39 -13.75
N PRO A 119 10.01 6.20 -14.81
CA PRO A 119 10.23 7.63 -14.74
C PRO A 119 9.26 8.29 -13.77
N VAL A 120 9.70 9.37 -13.14
CA VAL A 120 8.86 10.28 -12.36
C VAL A 120 8.78 11.61 -13.12
N VAL A 121 7.56 12.14 -13.28
CA VAL A 121 7.32 13.42 -13.93
C VAL A 121 6.53 14.34 -13.01
N GLY A 122 6.82 15.64 -13.05
CA GLY A 122 6.04 16.63 -12.30
C GLY A 122 4.61 16.73 -12.83
N VAL A 123 3.64 16.73 -11.93
CA VAL A 123 2.22 16.93 -12.22
C VAL A 123 1.65 18.08 -11.39
N GLY A 124 0.71 18.81 -12.00
CA GLY A 124 0.02 19.93 -11.35
C GLY A 124 -1.43 19.62 -11.02
N LEU A 125 -2.10 20.61 -10.42
CA LEU A 125 -3.55 20.60 -10.29
C LEU A 125 -4.22 20.95 -11.63
N GLU A 126 -5.24 20.18 -11.97
CA GLU A 126 -6.17 20.44 -13.06
C GLU A 126 -7.51 20.93 -12.47
N GLU A 127 -8.00 22.06 -12.97
CA GLU A 127 -9.35 22.53 -12.67
C GLU A 127 -10.37 21.67 -13.42
N VAL A 128 -11.37 21.16 -12.71
CA VAL A 128 -12.48 20.37 -13.25
C VAL A 128 -13.77 21.04 -12.85
N SER A 129 -14.60 21.37 -13.83
CA SER A 129 -15.94 21.93 -13.59
C SER A 129 -16.98 20.81 -13.56
N VAL A 130 -17.78 20.77 -12.51
CA VAL A 130 -18.98 19.92 -12.42
C VAL A 130 -20.18 20.84 -12.20
N GLY A 131 -21.00 21.02 -13.25
CA GLY A 131 -22.02 22.06 -13.26
C GLY A 131 -21.39 23.46 -13.22
N GLU A 132 -21.84 24.30 -12.29
CA GLU A 132 -21.28 25.64 -12.04
C GLU A 132 -20.13 25.64 -11.02
N GLN A 133 -19.85 24.50 -10.39
CA GLN A 133 -18.83 24.37 -9.36
C GLN A 133 -17.49 23.95 -9.95
N ARG A 134 -16.41 24.57 -9.46
CA ARG A 134 -15.03 24.28 -9.86
C ARG A 134 -14.33 23.49 -8.77
N PHE A 135 -13.58 22.49 -9.22
CA PHE A 135 -12.81 21.59 -8.38
C PHE A 135 -11.38 21.50 -8.88
N TYR A 136 -10.49 21.01 -8.03
CA TYR A 136 -9.12 20.73 -8.42
C TYR A 136 -8.81 19.26 -8.18
N ARG A 137 -8.14 18.63 -9.14
CA ARG A 137 -7.59 17.27 -8.98
C ARG A 137 -6.15 17.26 -9.45
N TRP A 138 -5.35 16.36 -8.88
CA TRP A 138 -4.01 16.12 -9.39
C TRP A 138 -4.07 15.43 -10.74
N GLN A 139 -3.26 15.91 -11.69
CA GLN A 139 -3.01 15.21 -12.94
C GLN A 139 -2.30 13.88 -12.65
N VAL A 140 -2.56 12.87 -13.48
CA VAL A 140 -1.85 11.59 -13.46
C VAL A 140 -1.20 11.40 -14.84
N PRO A 141 0.06 10.94 -14.94
CA PRO A 141 0.74 10.84 -16.22
C PRO A 141 0.04 9.86 -17.18
N PRO A 142 -0.21 10.23 -18.46
CA PRO A 142 -0.85 9.35 -19.44
C PRO A 142 0.14 8.33 -20.06
N SER A 143 1.06 7.79 -19.25
CA SER A 143 2.11 6.86 -19.65
C SER A 143 2.59 6.03 -18.45
N TYR A 144 3.51 5.08 -18.67
CA TYR A 144 4.16 4.32 -17.59
C TYR A 144 5.11 5.23 -16.79
N ALA A 145 4.55 6.04 -15.90
CA ALA A 145 5.28 7.02 -15.11
C ALA A 145 4.52 7.33 -13.81
N ALA A 146 5.26 7.60 -12.75
CA ALA A 146 4.69 8.19 -11.54
C ALA A 146 4.64 9.72 -11.66
N GLY A 147 3.58 10.33 -11.17
CA GLY A 147 3.38 11.77 -11.14
C GLY A 147 3.76 12.35 -9.78
N TRP A 148 4.85 13.11 -9.70
CA TRP A 148 5.19 13.86 -8.50
C TRP A 148 4.38 15.14 -8.41
N HIS A 149 3.65 15.33 -7.31
CA HIS A 149 2.89 16.55 -7.08
C HIS A 149 3.87 17.72 -6.91
N ASN A 150 3.89 18.65 -7.87
CA ASN A 150 4.93 19.68 -7.97
C ASN A 150 4.96 20.71 -6.82
N THR A 151 3.94 20.72 -5.95
CA THR A 151 3.91 21.53 -4.72
C THR A 151 4.18 20.71 -3.46
N SER A 152 4.46 19.41 -3.58
CA SER A 152 4.83 18.54 -2.45
C SER A 152 6.33 18.66 -2.14
N ALA A 153 6.78 18.10 -1.02
CA ALA A 153 8.15 18.27 -0.57
C ALA A 153 9.17 17.67 -1.57
N PRO A 154 10.34 18.30 -1.77
CA PRO A 154 11.48 17.69 -2.46
C PRO A 154 12.07 16.51 -1.67
N LEU A 155 12.80 15.63 -2.35
CA LEU A 155 13.54 14.53 -1.72
C LEU A 155 14.63 15.03 -0.76
N GLY A 156 14.86 14.31 0.34
CA GLY A 156 15.88 14.62 1.33
C GLY A 156 15.59 15.86 2.18
N GLN A 157 14.35 16.37 2.15
CA GLN A 157 13.92 17.53 2.94
C GLN A 157 12.75 17.14 3.85
N PRO A 158 12.61 17.78 5.03
CA PRO A 158 11.41 17.64 5.84
C PRO A 158 10.15 17.97 5.03
N GLY A 159 9.13 17.12 5.17
CA GLY A 159 7.89 17.22 4.40
C GLY A 159 7.47 15.90 3.78
N ASN A 160 6.36 15.96 3.05
CA ASN A 160 5.77 14.81 2.38
C ASN A 160 5.95 14.94 0.87
N THR A 161 6.77 14.07 0.27
CA THR A 161 6.88 13.95 -1.19
C THR A 161 5.76 13.03 -1.69
N VAL A 162 4.83 13.57 -2.49
CA VAL A 162 3.64 12.83 -2.91
C VAL A 162 3.76 12.42 -4.38
N LEU A 163 3.57 11.12 -4.65
CA LEU A 163 3.53 10.56 -6.00
C LEU A 163 2.22 9.83 -6.26
N ASN A 164 1.62 10.09 -7.42
CA ASN A 164 0.47 9.35 -7.92
C ASN A 164 0.81 8.50 -9.15
N GLY A 165 -0.05 7.56 -9.50
CA GLY A 165 0.16 6.72 -10.68
C GLY A 165 -1.03 5.82 -10.97
N HIS A 166 -1.14 5.37 -12.21
CA HIS A 166 -2.24 4.52 -12.64
C HIS A 166 -2.09 3.07 -12.15
N HIS A 167 -3.22 2.47 -11.77
CA HIS A 167 -3.34 1.09 -11.34
C HIS A 167 -3.71 0.11 -12.47
N ASN A 168 -4.44 0.56 -13.50
CA ASN A 168 -5.03 -0.33 -14.51
C ASN A 168 -5.00 0.22 -15.94
N VAL A 169 -4.36 1.36 -16.18
CA VAL A 169 -4.29 2.03 -17.49
C VAL A 169 -2.90 2.62 -17.70
N TYR A 170 -2.58 2.98 -18.96
CA TYR A 170 -1.34 3.66 -19.33
C TYR A 170 -0.06 2.99 -18.81
N GLY A 171 0.00 1.67 -18.92
CA GLY A 171 1.12 0.88 -18.43
C GLY A 171 1.09 0.57 -16.94
N GLU A 172 0.13 1.13 -16.18
CA GLU A 172 -0.23 0.66 -14.84
C GLU A 172 0.95 0.59 -13.86
N VAL A 173 1.73 1.68 -13.77
CA VAL A 173 2.94 1.79 -12.92
C VAL A 173 2.71 1.36 -11.47
N PHE A 174 1.49 1.56 -10.96
CA PHE A 174 1.08 1.20 -9.60
C PHE A 174 0.05 0.06 -9.57
N ARG A 175 0.06 -0.81 -10.59
CA ARG A 175 -0.78 -2.02 -10.64
C ARG A 175 -0.73 -2.81 -9.33
N ASP A 176 0.46 -3.13 -8.87
CA ASP A 176 0.64 -4.03 -7.74
C ASP A 176 0.97 -3.29 -6.44
N LEU A 177 0.74 -1.97 -6.37
CA LEU A 177 1.07 -1.16 -5.20
C LEU A 177 0.37 -1.66 -3.91
N VAL A 178 -0.82 -2.26 -4.05
CA VAL A 178 -1.56 -2.88 -2.94
C VAL A 178 -0.81 -4.06 -2.30
N ASN A 179 0.12 -4.68 -3.01
CA ASN A 179 0.90 -5.83 -2.53
C ASN A 179 2.20 -5.42 -1.82
N LEU A 180 2.49 -4.12 -1.74
CA LEU A 180 3.71 -3.61 -1.11
C LEU A 180 3.63 -3.79 0.41
N ALA A 181 4.61 -4.47 1.01
CA ALA A 181 4.57 -4.80 2.43
C ALA A 181 5.28 -3.75 3.31
N ILE A 182 4.89 -3.67 4.58
CA ILE A 182 5.64 -2.90 5.58
C ILE A 182 7.09 -3.39 5.62
N GLY A 183 8.04 -2.45 5.55
CA GLY A 183 9.47 -2.71 5.50
C GLY A 183 10.07 -2.84 4.10
N ASP A 184 9.25 -3.00 3.05
CA ASP A 184 9.73 -3.03 1.66
C ASP A 184 10.44 -1.73 1.30
N GLU A 185 11.42 -1.85 0.41
CA GLU A 185 12.24 -0.72 -0.04
C GLU A 185 11.58 0.02 -1.20
N ILE A 186 11.66 1.34 -1.14
CA ILE A 186 11.33 2.25 -2.24
C ILE A 186 12.54 3.15 -2.46
N VAL A 187 13.03 3.24 -3.69
CA VAL A 187 14.16 4.10 -4.05
C VAL A 187 13.69 5.15 -5.04
N LEU A 188 13.85 6.42 -4.67
CA LEU A 188 13.66 7.56 -5.56
C LEU A 188 15.02 8.12 -5.97
N TYR A 189 15.11 8.62 -7.19
CA TYR A 189 16.31 9.29 -7.69
C TYR A 189 15.99 10.73 -8.06
N ASP A 190 16.89 11.63 -7.72
CA ASP A 190 16.97 12.98 -8.27
C ASP A 190 18.31 13.13 -9.03
N GLU A 191 18.69 14.37 -9.35
CA GLU A 191 19.98 14.66 -10.00
C GLU A 191 21.20 14.39 -9.09
N ASN A 192 21.02 14.36 -7.77
CA ASN A 192 22.09 14.19 -6.79
C ASN A 192 22.33 12.71 -6.42
N GLY A 193 21.36 11.83 -6.66
CA GLY A 193 21.52 10.40 -6.48
C GLY A 193 20.25 9.73 -5.97
N SER A 194 20.44 8.61 -5.27
CA SER A 194 19.36 7.79 -4.71
C SER A 194 18.99 8.21 -3.30
N HIS A 195 17.69 8.21 -3.02
CA HIS A 195 17.08 8.36 -1.71
C HIS A 195 16.28 7.09 -1.40
N SER A 196 16.69 6.34 -0.38
CA SER A 196 16.07 5.06 -0.01
C SER A 196 15.08 5.24 1.13
N TYR A 197 13.88 4.70 0.97
CA TYR A 197 12.79 4.72 1.93
C TYR A 197 12.32 3.31 2.26
N ARG A 198 11.74 3.12 3.45
CA ARG A 198 11.05 1.89 3.84
C ARG A 198 9.60 2.16 4.15
N VAL A 199 8.74 1.29 3.64
CA VAL A 199 7.30 1.36 3.89
C VAL A 199 7.05 1.23 5.40
N GLY A 200 6.37 2.23 5.96
CA GLY A 200 5.95 2.24 7.36
C GLY A 200 4.45 2.04 7.53
N GLU A 201 3.65 2.46 6.55
CA GLU A 201 2.19 2.37 6.62
C GLU A 201 1.57 2.05 5.25
N GLN A 202 0.44 1.35 5.30
CA GLN A 202 -0.41 1.07 4.16
C GLN A 202 -1.88 1.25 4.56
N HIS A 203 -2.63 1.99 3.74
CA HIS A 203 -4.05 2.24 3.94
C HIS A 203 -4.83 1.96 2.66
N ILE A 204 -6.03 1.39 2.80
CA ILE A 204 -6.99 1.22 1.70
C ILE A 204 -8.26 1.99 2.09
N LEU A 205 -8.51 3.09 1.39
CA LEU A 205 -9.53 4.06 1.76
C LEU A 205 -10.65 4.06 0.74
N LEU A 206 -11.90 3.95 1.19
CA LEU A 206 -13.05 4.05 0.30
C LEU A 206 -13.23 5.52 -0.13
N GLU A 207 -13.34 5.74 -1.44
CA GLU A 207 -13.53 7.08 -2.03
C GLU A 207 -14.89 7.21 -2.72
N ARG A 208 -15.25 6.20 -3.52
CA ARG A 208 -16.49 6.22 -4.30
C ARG A 208 -17.70 6.27 -3.39
N GLY A 209 -18.63 7.15 -3.72
CA GLY A 209 -19.90 7.30 -3.02
C GLY A 209 -19.75 7.80 -1.58
N GLN A 210 -18.54 8.17 -1.14
CA GLN A 210 -18.34 8.72 0.18
C GLN A 210 -18.72 10.20 0.26
N PRO A 211 -19.24 10.66 1.41
CA PRO A 211 -19.46 12.09 1.64
C PRO A 211 -18.18 12.90 1.44
N LEU A 212 -18.32 14.17 1.05
CA LEU A 212 -17.20 15.08 0.85
C LEU A 212 -16.26 15.13 2.06
N GLU A 213 -16.81 15.17 3.27
CA GLU A 213 -16.04 15.19 4.51
C GLU A 213 -15.10 13.99 4.64
N VAL A 214 -15.56 12.78 4.27
CA VAL A 214 -14.74 11.57 4.29
C VAL A 214 -13.63 11.64 3.24
N ARG A 215 -13.93 12.17 2.05
CA ARG A 215 -12.95 12.30 0.97
C ARG A 215 -11.89 13.38 1.28
N LEU A 216 -12.31 14.47 1.91
CA LEU A 216 -11.39 15.48 2.45
C LEU A 216 -10.55 14.91 3.59
N ALA A 217 -11.15 14.12 4.47
CA ALA A 217 -10.41 13.39 5.48
C ALA A 217 -9.39 12.48 4.80
N ASN A 218 -9.72 11.64 3.83
CA ASN A 218 -8.75 10.81 3.11
C ASN A 218 -7.64 11.62 2.42
N ALA A 219 -7.93 12.84 1.95
CA ALA A 219 -6.94 13.69 1.29
C ALA A 219 -5.80 14.13 2.23
N HIS A 220 -5.98 14.08 3.56
CA HIS A 220 -4.96 14.48 4.55
C HIS A 220 -3.63 13.71 4.40
N TRP A 221 -3.66 12.51 3.81
CA TRP A 221 -2.44 11.74 3.54
C TRP A 221 -1.47 12.45 2.58
N MET A 222 -1.93 13.45 1.84
CA MET A 222 -1.11 14.29 0.97
C MET A 222 -0.60 15.57 1.65
N ASP A 223 -1.01 15.84 2.89
CA ASP A 223 -0.66 17.07 3.57
C ASP A 223 0.84 17.14 3.88
N PRO A 224 1.41 18.36 3.98
CA PRO A 224 2.78 18.55 4.45
C PRO A 224 2.98 18.00 5.87
N THR A 225 4.16 17.41 6.10
CA THR A 225 4.56 16.86 7.39
C THR A 225 5.81 17.55 7.93
N ASN A 226 6.12 17.35 9.22
CA ASN A 226 7.33 17.91 9.84
C ASN A 226 8.55 17.00 9.71
N ASP A 227 8.32 15.70 9.52
CA ASP A 227 9.34 14.71 9.16
C ASP A 227 9.44 14.57 7.65
N GLU A 228 10.58 14.04 7.18
CA GLU A 228 10.73 13.58 5.81
C GLU A 228 10.00 12.25 5.63
N ARG A 229 9.13 12.18 4.62
CA ARG A 229 8.45 10.96 4.18
C ARG A 229 8.07 11.06 2.71
N ILE A 230 7.76 9.92 2.12
CA ILE A 230 7.08 9.85 0.81
C ILE A 230 5.70 9.19 0.95
N THR A 231 4.78 9.61 0.09
CA THR A 231 3.44 9.03 -0.02
C THR A 231 3.15 8.62 -1.45
N LEU A 232 2.90 7.32 -1.69
CA LEU A 232 2.46 6.80 -2.98
C LEU A 232 0.95 6.58 -2.98
N ILE A 233 0.27 7.01 -4.04
CA ILE A 233 -1.18 6.98 -4.14
C ILE A 233 -1.62 6.35 -5.46
N THR A 234 -2.53 5.39 -5.39
CA THR A 234 -3.19 4.84 -6.59
C THR A 234 -4.64 4.47 -6.36
N CYS A 235 -5.39 4.26 -7.44
CA CYS A 235 -6.76 3.74 -7.40
C CYS A 235 -6.75 2.22 -7.18
N TRP A 236 -7.80 1.68 -6.57
CA TRP A 236 -7.98 0.23 -6.39
C TRP A 236 -9.47 -0.07 -6.15
N PRO A 237 -10.00 -1.29 -6.37
CA PRO A 237 -9.45 -2.42 -7.11
C PRO A 237 -9.46 -2.22 -8.63
N TYR A 238 -8.74 -3.09 -9.33
CA TYR A 238 -8.50 -3.04 -10.78
C TYR A 238 -9.75 -2.77 -11.64
N THR A 239 -10.88 -3.35 -11.25
CA THR A 239 -12.12 -3.33 -12.04
C THR A 239 -12.98 -2.11 -11.77
N ASP A 240 -12.85 -1.49 -10.59
CA ASP A 240 -13.79 -0.45 -10.19
C ASP A 240 -13.17 0.79 -9.56
N ASN A 241 -11.90 0.85 -9.16
CA ASN A 241 -11.26 2.05 -8.62
C ASN A 241 -12.06 2.76 -7.49
N SER A 242 -12.88 2.01 -6.73
CA SER A 242 -13.72 2.55 -5.65
C SER A 242 -12.92 3.06 -4.44
N HIS A 243 -11.69 2.61 -4.31
CA HIS A 243 -10.77 2.91 -3.22
C HIS A 243 -9.51 3.61 -3.70
N ARG A 244 -8.73 4.08 -2.71
CA ARG A 244 -7.35 4.52 -2.84
C ARG A 244 -6.45 3.65 -1.99
N VAL A 245 -5.35 3.20 -2.57
CA VAL A 245 -4.22 2.65 -1.82
C VAL A 245 -3.27 3.80 -1.52
N ILE A 246 -2.93 3.96 -0.25
CA ILE A 246 -1.96 4.93 0.24
C ILE A 246 -0.81 4.14 0.87
N ILE A 247 0.41 4.41 0.43
CA ILE A 247 1.64 3.88 1.04
C ILE A 247 2.41 5.07 1.60
N VAL A 248 2.77 5.01 2.88
CA VAL A 248 3.68 5.98 3.50
C VAL A 248 5.00 5.29 3.80
N ALA A 249 6.11 5.89 3.36
CA ALA A 249 7.44 5.37 3.59
C ALA A 249 8.38 6.44 4.15
N TYR A 250 9.31 6.01 4.98
CA TYR A 250 10.21 6.86 5.76
C TYR A 250 11.67 6.64 5.34
N PRO A 251 12.54 7.65 5.44
CA PRO A 251 13.96 7.53 5.07
C PRO A 251 14.62 6.34 5.77
N THR A 252 15.37 5.57 4.99
CA THR A 252 16.23 4.53 5.56
C THR A 252 17.45 5.22 6.16
N PRO A 253 17.79 4.98 7.44
CA PRO A 253 19.02 5.52 8.00
C PRO A 253 20.22 5.11 7.13
N ALA A 254 21.06 6.07 6.77
CA ALA A 254 22.33 5.76 6.12
C ALA A 254 23.09 4.80 7.05
N GLY A 255 23.41 3.60 6.56
CA GLY A 255 24.16 2.62 7.34
C GLY A 255 25.45 3.25 7.84
N GLY A 256 25.61 3.31 9.16
CA GLY A 256 26.85 3.73 9.82
C GLY A 256 27.94 2.68 9.76
#